data_AF-A0A5C8PAR1-F1
#
_entry.id   AF-A0A5C8PAR1-F1
#
_cell.length_a   1.000
_cell.length_b   1.000
_cell.length_c   1.000
_cell.angle_alpha   90.00
_cell.angle_beta   90.00
_cell.angle_gamma   90.00
#
_symmetry.space_group_name_H-M   'P 1'
#
loop_
_entity.id
_entity.type
_entity.pdbx_description
1 polymer ?
#
loop_
_entity_poly.entity_id
_entity_poly.type
_entity_poly.pdbx_seq_one_letter_code
_entity_poly.pdbx_strand_id
1 'polypeptide(L)'
;MRLAAVLTAALAVPVVAGAQSTPPSPAVEEFDENISAMTFAAGQLVIQARVCGGDEKVGHEVRRFVATRARQCAAADPRLKEVVDHMDSAFDSMLRNADATIERRGKQAICALYRSPDLQVEVATALQMGTQLATDAGRERIGQLPCPAKD
;
A
#
# COMPACT_ATOMS: atom_id res chain seq x y z
N MET A 1 -46.76 44.03 -27.14
CA MET A 1 -46.76 43.11 -28.30
C MET A 1 -45.38 43.14 -28.97
N ARG A 2 -44.92 41.97 -29.44
CA ARG A 2 -43.64 41.63 -30.11
C ARG A 2 -42.55 41.14 -29.13
N LEU A 3 -42.52 39.86 -28.77
CA LEU A 3 -42.06 38.63 -29.46
C LEU A 3 -40.54 38.47 -29.56
N ALA A 4 -40.12 37.30 -29.06
CA ALA A 4 -38.79 36.73 -28.95
C ALA A 4 -38.03 36.59 -30.27
N ALA A 5 -36.70 36.58 -30.16
CA ALA A 5 -35.84 35.75 -30.99
C ALA A 5 -34.64 35.29 -30.14
N VAL A 6 -34.69 34.04 -29.71
CA VAL A 6 -33.58 33.29 -29.11
C VAL A 6 -32.66 32.86 -30.25
N LEU A 7 -31.39 33.26 -30.21
CA LEU A 7 -30.33 32.63 -31.01
C LEU A 7 -29.40 31.87 -30.07
N THR A 8 -29.54 30.56 -30.07
CA THR A 8 -28.65 29.59 -29.43
C THR A 8 -27.37 29.46 -30.25
N ALA A 9 -26.28 30.08 -29.77
CA ALA A 9 -24.94 29.77 -30.23
C ALA A 9 -24.49 28.44 -29.58
N ALA A 10 -24.55 27.36 -30.35
CA ALA A 10 -23.99 26.07 -29.98
C ALA A 10 -22.46 26.18 -29.97
N LEU A 11 -21.87 26.41 -28.80
CA LEU A 11 -20.45 26.22 -28.57
C LEU A 11 -20.20 24.71 -28.45
N ALA A 12 -19.61 24.16 -29.50
CA ALA A 12 -19.01 22.84 -29.51
C ALA A 12 -17.91 22.78 -28.43
N VAL A 13 -18.23 22.18 -27.30
CA VAL A 13 -17.25 21.79 -26.29
C VAL A 13 -16.50 20.59 -26.85
N PRO A 14 -15.16 20.64 -27.01
CA PRO A 14 -14.40 19.45 -27.33
C PRO A 14 -14.50 18.50 -26.14
N VAL A 15 -15.13 17.35 -26.37
CA VAL A 15 -15.07 16.20 -25.47
C VAL A 15 -13.59 15.85 -25.34
N VAL A 16 -12.99 16.23 -24.21
CA VAL A 16 -11.75 15.63 -23.75
C VAL A 16 -12.07 14.15 -23.66
N ALA A 17 -11.51 13.37 -24.58
CA ALA A 17 -11.47 11.92 -24.48
C ALA A 17 -10.74 11.60 -23.19
N GLY A 18 -11.51 11.49 -22.10
CA GLY A 18 -11.03 10.90 -20.87
C GLY A 18 -10.50 9.53 -21.24
N ALA A 19 -9.23 9.29 -20.96
CA ALA A 19 -8.69 7.95 -20.89
C ALA A 19 -9.71 7.13 -20.09
N GLN A 20 -10.40 6.22 -20.77
CA GLN A 20 -11.27 5.27 -20.10
C GLN A 20 -10.33 4.39 -19.29
N SER A 21 -10.12 4.75 -18.02
CA SER A 21 -9.55 3.86 -17.03
C SER A 21 -10.43 2.63 -17.03
N THR A 22 -10.00 1.60 -17.74
CA THR A 22 -10.63 0.30 -17.64
C THR A 22 -10.56 -0.05 -16.16
N PRO A 23 -11.68 -0.34 -15.48
CA PRO A 23 -11.63 -0.69 -14.07
C PRO A 23 -10.62 -1.85 -13.91
N PRO A 24 -9.73 -1.80 -12.91
CA PRO A 24 -8.76 -2.87 -12.70
C PRO A 24 -9.51 -4.19 -12.56
N SER A 25 -8.96 -5.27 -13.13
CA SER A 25 -9.62 -6.57 -12.99
C SER A 25 -9.63 -6.97 -11.51
N PRO A 26 -10.64 -7.74 -11.05
CA PRO A 26 -10.71 -8.18 -9.65
C PRO A 26 -9.42 -8.88 -9.17
N ALA A 27 -8.72 -9.57 -10.08
CA ALA A 27 -7.44 -10.20 -9.79
C ALA A 27 -6.31 -9.19 -9.52
N VAL A 28 -6.32 -8.02 -10.18
CA VAL A 28 -5.36 -6.93 -9.91
C VAL A 28 -5.67 -6.28 -8.56
N GLU A 29 -6.95 -6.06 -8.25
CA GLU A 29 -7.39 -5.50 -6.97
C GLU A 29 -7.01 -6.42 -5.80
N GLU A 30 -7.29 -7.72 -5.88
CA GLU A 30 -6.91 -8.69 -4.85
C GLU A 30 -5.39 -8.75 -4.66
N PHE A 31 -4.63 -8.65 -5.76
CA PHE A 31 -3.17 -8.60 -5.69
C PHE A 31 -2.67 -7.33 -5.01
N ASP A 32 -3.23 -6.18 -5.35
CA ASP A 32 -2.91 -4.90 -4.70
C ASP A 32 -3.20 -4.96 -3.20
N GLU A 33 -4.40 -5.39 -2.80
CA GLU A 33 -4.78 -5.54 -1.40
C GLU A 33 -3.81 -6.42 -0.62
N ASN A 34 -3.45 -7.58 -1.18
CA ASN A 34 -2.51 -8.51 -0.55
C ASN A 34 -1.11 -7.87 -0.38
N ILE A 35 -0.56 -7.31 -1.45
CA ILE A 35 0.78 -6.71 -1.46
C ILE A 35 0.85 -5.47 -0.57
N SER A 36 -0.20 -4.65 -0.58
CA SER A 36 -0.35 -3.47 0.27
C SER A 36 -0.46 -3.88 1.75
N ALA A 37 -1.23 -4.91 2.08
CA ALA A 37 -1.33 -5.43 3.44
C ALA A 37 0.02 -5.94 3.97
N MET A 38 0.75 -6.73 3.16
CA MET A 38 2.10 -7.22 3.53
C MET A 38 3.11 -6.08 3.68
N THR A 39 3.01 -5.04 2.84
CA THR A 39 3.83 -3.84 2.93
C THR A 39 3.54 -3.04 4.18
N PHE A 40 2.26 -2.91 4.54
CA PHE A 40 1.83 -2.27 5.78
C PHE A 40 2.36 -3.03 7.00
N ALA A 41 2.22 -4.36 7.03
CA ALA A 41 2.79 -5.20 8.08
C ALA A 41 4.31 -5.05 8.22
N ALA A 42 5.04 -5.05 7.11
CA ALA A 42 6.47 -4.79 7.11
C ALA A 42 6.81 -3.44 7.73
N GLY A 43 6.04 -2.39 7.42
CA GLY A 43 6.22 -1.07 8.01
C GLY A 43 5.91 -1.03 9.50
N GLN A 44 4.86 -1.71 9.94
CA GLN A 44 4.53 -1.80 11.37
C GLN A 44 5.64 -2.46 12.18
N LEU A 45 6.32 -3.48 11.64
CA LEU A 45 7.50 -4.07 12.28
C LEU A 45 8.65 -3.05 12.44
N VAL A 46 8.93 -2.26 11.40
CA VAL A 46 9.97 -1.22 11.45
C VAL A 46 9.61 -0.16 12.50
N ILE A 47 8.38 0.34 12.47
CA ILE A 47 7.93 1.38 13.40
C ILE A 47 7.98 0.86 14.84
N GLN A 48 7.50 -0.37 15.08
CA GLN A 48 7.58 -0.99 16.41
C GLN A 48 9.04 -1.10 16.88
N ALA A 49 9.96 -1.56 16.03
CA ALA A 49 11.37 -1.66 16.38
C ALA A 49 12.00 -0.30 16.72
N ARG A 50 11.64 0.77 15.99
CA ARG A 50 12.11 2.15 16.24
C ARG A 50 11.72 2.70 17.61
N VAL A 51 10.52 2.35 18.09
CA VAL A 51 9.92 2.93 19.30
C VAL A 51 10.04 2.02 20.52
N CYS A 52 9.98 0.70 20.33
CA CYS A 52 10.00 -0.29 21.41
C CYS A 52 11.31 -1.07 21.51
N GLY A 53 12.23 -0.90 20.57
CA GLY A 53 13.43 -1.72 20.43
C GLY A 53 13.19 -2.98 19.59
N GLY A 54 14.25 -3.54 19.05
CA GLY A 54 14.22 -4.68 18.12
C GLY A 54 15.14 -4.45 16.93
N ASP A 55 15.04 -5.32 15.92
CA ASP A 55 15.80 -5.19 14.67
C ASP A 55 14.88 -4.70 13.53
N GLU A 56 15.05 -3.44 13.13
CA GLU A 56 14.34 -2.83 11.99
C GLU A 56 14.62 -3.56 10.68
N LYS A 57 15.77 -4.25 10.56
CA LYS A 57 16.13 -4.99 9.34
C LYS A 57 15.12 -6.08 9.02
N VAL A 58 14.47 -6.67 10.02
CA VAL A 58 13.44 -7.70 9.80
C VAL A 58 12.28 -7.13 8.98
N GLY A 59 11.76 -5.96 9.35
CA GLY A 59 10.69 -5.30 8.60
C GLY A 59 11.13 -4.88 7.19
N HIS A 60 12.34 -4.31 7.07
CA HIS A 60 12.90 -3.96 5.76
C HIS A 60 13.14 -5.18 4.87
N GLU A 61 13.53 -6.32 5.44
CA GLU A 61 13.73 -7.56 4.71
C GLU A 61 12.39 -8.12 4.20
N VAL A 62 11.36 -8.19 5.04
CA VAL A 62 9.99 -8.57 4.60
C VAL A 62 9.55 -7.66 3.46
N ARG A 63 9.72 -6.33 3.62
CA ARG A 63 9.38 -5.37 2.57
C ARG A 63 10.09 -5.65 1.26
N ARG A 64 11.38 -5.98 1.30
CA ARG A 64 12.19 -6.32 0.13
C ARG A 64 11.70 -7.59 -0.57
N PHE A 65 11.32 -8.62 0.18
CA PHE A 65 10.77 -9.85 -0.41
C PHE A 65 9.44 -9.58 -1.11
N VAL A 66 8.54 -8.83 -0.48
CA VAL A 66 7.26 -8.40 -1.07
C VAL A 66 7.51 -7.56 -2.33
N ALA A 67 8.44 -6.59 -2.27
CA ALA A 67 8.83 -5.77 -3.42
C ALA A 67 9.31 -6.62 -4.60
N THR A 68 10.15 -7.61 -4.30
CA THR A 68 10.74 -8.50 -5.29
C THR A 68 9.66 -9.33 -5.97
N ARG A 69 8.73 -9.92 -5.19
CA ARG A 69 7.63 -10.69 -5.75
C ARG A 69 6.73 -9.80 -6.61
N ALA A 70 6.40 -8.61 -6.12
CA ALA A 70 5.53 -7.70 -6.86
C ALA A 70 6.14 -7.27 -8.20
N ARG A 71 7.44 -6.96 -8.22
CA ARG A 71 8.19 -6.66 -9.45
C ARG A 71 8.26 -7.84 -10.42
N GLN A 72 8.38 -9.07 -9.93
CA GLN A 72 8.32 -10.26 -10.78
C GLN A 72 6.96 -10.36 -11.47
N CYS A 73 5.86 -10.10 -10.75
CA CYS A 73 4.53 -10.09 -11.35
C CYS A 73 4.36 -8.93 -12.34
N ALA A 74 4.83 -7.72 -12.02
CA ALA A 74 4.76 -6.57 -12.92
C ALA A 74 5.61 -6.71 -14.19
N ALA A 75 6.71 -7.48 -14.14
CA ALA A 75 7.47 -7.83 -15.34
C ALA A 75 6.68 -8.74 -16.28
N ALA A 76 5.76 -9.55 -15.73
CA ALA A 76 4.86 -10.38 -16.52
C ALA A 76 3.61 -9.61 -16.98
N ASP A 77 3.02 -8.76 -16.12
CA ASP A 77 1.80 -7.99 -16.39
C ASP A 77 2.02 -6.48 -16.13
N PRO A 78 2.07 -5.65 -17.20
CA PRO A 78 2.27 -4.20 -17.08
C PRO A 78 1.19 -3.47 -16.26
N ARG A 79 -0.02 -4.03 -16.12
CA ARG A 79 -1.09 -3.42 -15.30
C ARG A 79 -0.68 -3.26 -13.85
N LEU A 80 0.23 -4.11 -13.37
CA LEU A 80 0.72 -4.10 -11.99
C LEU A 80 1.82 -3.07 -11.75
N LYS A 81 2.29 -2.37 -12.78
CA LYS A 81 3.36 -1.38 -12.63
C LYS A 81 2.97 -0.28 -11.65
N GLU A 82 1.74 0.22 -11.75
CA GLU A 82 1.24 1.28 -10.85
C GLU A 82 1.13 0.80 -9.41
N VAL A 83 0.66 -0.44 -9.19
CA VAL A 83 0.61 -1.08 -7.86
C VAL A 83 2.01 -1.15 -7.25
N VAL A 84 3.01 -1.61 -8.01
CA VAL A 84 4.39 -1.70 -7.54
C VAL A 84 4.99 -0.32 -7.21
N ASP A 85 4.79 0.66 -8.09
CA ASP A 85 5.32 2.02 -7.91
C ASP A 85 4.67 2.71 -6.69
N HIS A 86 3.36 2.51 -6.48
CA HIS A 86 2.64 3.04 -5.31
C HIS A 86 3.11 2.41 -4.00
N MET A 87 3.39 1.11 -4.00
CA MET A 87 3.81 0.37 -2.82
C MET A 87 5.15 0.87 -2.24
N ASP A 88 6.13 1.21 -3.10
CA ASP A 88 7.42 1.78 -2.66
C ASP A 88 7.19 3.15 -1.98
N SER A 89 6.40 4.02 -2.62
CA SER A 89 6.03 5.33 -2.06
C SER A 89 5.24 5.24 -0.75
N ALA A 90 4.28 4.32 -0.66
CA ALA A 90 3.43 4.12 0.51
C ALA A 90 4.24 3.68 1.74
N PHE A 91 5.20 2.76 1.56
CA PHE A 91 6.09 2.32 2.62
C PHE A 91 6.94 3.48 3.16
N ASP A 92 7.59 4.24 2.28
CA ASP A 92 8.43 5.37 2.69
C ASP A 92 7.61 6.52 3.31
N SER A 93 6.42 6.77 2.79
CA SER A 93 5.48 7.75 3.35
C SER A 93 5.05 7.35 4.77
N MET A 94 4.69 6.08 4.98
CA MET A 94 4.34 5.54 6.28
C MET A 94 5.49 5.70 7.29
N LEU A 95 6.73 5.35 6.91
CA LEU A 95 7.88 5.50 7.81
C LEU A 95 8.16 6.97 8.15
N ARG A 96 8.13 7.88 7.17
CA ARG A 96 8.29 9.32 7.44
C ARG A 96 7.20 9.89 8.34
N ASN A 97 5.96 9.46 8.14
CA ASN A 97 4.84 9.87 9.00
C ASN A 97 4.98 9.34 10.43
N ALA A 98 5.49 8.12 10.58
CA ALA A 98 5.82 7.55 11.87
C ALA A 98 6.95 8.33 12.55
N ASP A 99 8.04 8.64 11.82
CA ASP A 99 9.16 9.42 12.34
C ASP A 99 8.71 10.81 12.82
N ALA A 100 7.94 11.53 12.00
CA ALA A 100 7.36 12.81 12.39
C ALA A 100 6.42 12.69 13.62
N THR A 101 5.72 11.57 13.77
CA THR A 101 4.86 11.32 14.94
C THR A 101 5.68 11.00 16.18
N ILE A 102 6.77 10.24 16.03
CA ILE A 102 7.73 9.91 17.08
C ILE A 102 8.42 11.18 17.59
N GLU A 103 8.84 12.07 16.70
CA GLU A 103 9.42 13.37 17.07
C GLU A 103 8.45 14.22 17.88
N ARG A 104 7.17 14.28 17.46
CA ARG A 104 6.14 15.09 18.14
C ARG A 104 5.69 14.52 19.48
N ARG A 105 5.50 13.20 19.58
CA ARG A 105 4.87 12.54 20.75
C ARG A 105 5.87 11.84 21.66
N GLY A 106 7.09 11.59 21.19
CA GLY A 106 8.12 10.83 21.88
C GLY A 106 7.98 9.33 21.71
N LYS A 107 9.12 8.64 21.59
CA LYS A 107 9.20 7.17 21.40
C LYS A 107 8.43 6.38 22.46
N GLN A 108 8.51 6.80 23.73
CA GLN A 108 7.89 6.07 24.84
C GLN A 108 6.36 6.06 24.76
N ALA A 109 5.75 7.19 24.36
CA ALA A 109 4.31 7.27 24.21
C ALA A 109 3.80 6.38 23.07
N ILE A 110 4.51 6.37 21.94
CA ILE A 110 4.17 5.50 20.81
C ILE A 110 4.39 4.03 21.16
N CYS A 111 5.49 3.69 21.82
CA CYS A 111 5.71 2.32 22.27
C CYS A 111 4.63 1.82 23.24
N ALA A 112 4.14 2.68 24.13
CA ALA A 112 3.02 2.35 25.00
C ALA A 112 1.76 1.99 24.21
N LEU A 113 1.48 2.68 23.09
CA LEU A 113 0.38 2.32 22.19
C LEU A 113 0.57 0.92 21.57
N TYR A 114 1.78 0.61 21.08
CA TYR A 114 2.10 -0.72 20.52
C TYR A 114 1.98 -1.86 21.53
N ARG A 115 2.06 -1.56 22.84
CA ARG A 115 1.89 -2.52 23.94
C ARG A 115 0.49 -2.48 24.55
N SER A 116 -0.36 -1.57 24.10
CA SER A 116 -1.71 -1.39 24.63
C SER A 116 -2.64 -2.50 24.10
N PRO A 117 -3.55 -3.02 24.94
CA PRO A 117 -4.66 -3.84 24.44
C PRO A 117 -5.59 -3.06 23.50
N ASP A 118 -5.58 -1.72 23.58
CA ASP A 118 -6.38 -0.83 22.75
C ASP A 118 -5.67 -0.41 21.45
N LEU A 119 -4.58 -1.11 21.08
CA LEU A 119 -3.95 -0.91 19.79
C LEU A 119 -4.98 -1.15 18.69
N GLN A 120 -5.00 -0.27 17.68
CA GLN A 120 -5.91 -0.42 16.55
C GLN A 120 -5.80 -1.83 15.97
N VAL A 121 -6.94 -2.50 15.80
CA VAL A 121 -7.01 -3.91 15.38
C VAL A 121 -6.18 -4.13 14.11
N GLU A 122 -6.27 -3.21 13.15
CA GLU A 122 -5.48 -3.24 11.91
C GLU A 122 -3.97 -3.27 12.17
N VAL A 123 -3.47 -2.46 13.10
CA VAL A 123 -2.04 -2.43 13.46
C VAL A 123 -1.64 -3.71 14.19
N ALA A 124 -2.46 -4.19 15.12
CA ALA A 124 -2.21 -5.45 15.82
C ALA A 124 -2.16 -6.65 14.85
N THR A 125 -3.13 -6.74 13.93
CA THR A 125 -3.18 -7.74 12.87
C THR A 125 -1.98 -7.63 11.94
N ALA A 126 -1.59 -6.41 11.56
CA ALA A 126 -0.43 -6.18 10.72
C ALA A 126 0.87 -6.62 11.39
N LEU A 127 1.04 -6.41 12.70
CA LEU A 127 2.21 -6.90 13.45
C LEU A 127 2.25 -8.42 13.53
N GLN A 128 1.10 -9.05 13.80
CA GLN A 128 1.00 -10.50 13.80
C GLN A 128 1.34 -11.07 12.43
N MET A 129 0.77 -10.52 11.37
CA MET A 129 1.08 -10.90 9.98
C MET A 129 2.56 -10.68 9.66
N GLY A 130 3.11 -9.51 9.98
CA GLY A 130 4.53 -9.19 9.74
C GLY A 130 5.45 -10.19 10.41
N THR A 131 5.17 -10.54 11.67
CA THR A 131 5.94 -11.55 12.41
C THR A 131 5.88 -12.92 11.72
N GLN A 132 4.73 -13.31 11.20
CA GLN A 132 4.61 -14.55 10.43
C GLN A 132 5.34 -14.49 9.09
N LEU A 133 5.31 -13.35 8.39
CA LEU A 133 6.02 -13.13 7.12
C LEU A 133 7.54 -13.13 7.30
N ALA A 134 8.02 -12.70 8.47
CA ALA A 134 9.44 -12.67 8.80
C ALA A 134 10.05 -14.07 8.98
N THR A 135 9.25 -15.11 9.15
CA THR A 135 9.73 -16.51 9.23
C THR A 135 10.15 -17.06 7.86
N ASP A 136 10.96 -18.12 7.84
CA ASP A 136 11.35 -18.80 6.59
C ASP A 136 10.13 -19.24 5.77
N ALA A 137 9.14 -19.86 6.42
CA ALA A 137 7.88 -20.25 5.79
C ALA A 137 7.04 -19.04 5.35
N GLY A 138 7.11 -17.92 6.07
CA GLY A 138 6.53 -16.65 5.66
C GLY A 138 7.13 -16.13 4.36
N ARG A 139 8.46 -16.12 4.28
CA ARG A 139 9.19 -15.68 3.08
C ARG A 139 8.94 -16.60 1.89
N GLU A 140 8.86 -17.91 2.12
CA GLU A 140 8.47 -18.87 1.09
C GLU A 140 7.06 -18.59 0.55
N ARG A 141 6.09 -18.34 1.43
CA ARG A 141 4.72 -17.96 1.03
C ARG A 141 4.69 -16.67 0.21
N ILE A 142 5.49 -15.66 0.57
CA ILE A 142 5.64 -14.45 -0.26
C ILE A 142 6.15 -14.82 -1.66
N GLY A 143 7.14 -15.71 -1.76
CA GLY A 143 7.66 -16.18 -3.04
C GLY A 143 6.62 -16.91 -3.91
N GLN A 144 5.62 -17.53 -3.28
CA GLN A 144 4.58 -18.33 -3.93
C GLN A 144 3.29 -17.55 -4.25
N LEU A 145 3.14 -16.30 -3.80
CA LEU A 145 1.97 -15.46 -4.10
C LEU A 145 1.67 -15.46 -5.60
N PRO A 146 0.48 -15.86 -6.08
CA PRO A 146 0.20 -15.91 -7.50
C PRO A 146 0.23 -14.50 -8.12
N CYS A 147 0.73 -14.41 -9.35
CA CYS A 147 0.55 -13.21 -10.14
C CYS A 147 -0.86 -13.25 -10.76
N PRO A 148 -1.55 -12.11 -10.88
CA PRO A 148 -2.84 -12.00 -11.57
C PRO A 148 -2.80 -12.64 -12.96
N ALA A 149 -3.88 -13.32 -13.32
CA ALA A 149 -4.03 -13.87 -14.65
C ALA A 149 -4.10 -12.74 -15.69
N LYS A 150 -3.46 -12.97 -16.83
CA LYS A 150 -3.62 -12.15 -18.03
C LYS A 150 -4.91 -12.60 -18.70
N ASP A 151 -6.03 -12.02 -18.28
CA ASP A 151 -7.30 -12.18 -19.00
C ASP A 151 -7.18 -11.63 -20.43
#